data_AF-A0A2H9RKW9-F1
#
_entry.id   AF-A0A2H9RKW9-F1
#
_cell.length_a   1.000
_cell.length_b   1.000
_cell.length_c   1.000
_cell.angle_alpha   90.00
_cell.angle_beta   90.00
_cell.angle_gamma   90.00
#
_symmetry.space_group_name_H-M   'P 1'
#
loop_
_entity.id
_entity.type
_entity.pdbx_description
1 polymer ?
#
loop_
_entity_poly.entity_id
_entity_poly.type
_entity_poly.pdbx_seq_one_letter_code
_entity_poly.pdbx_strand_id
1 'polypeptide(L)' 'MDDSEARRRYDEARLVVQEWTDKQGHERCWYYPELFKRLAGIFEITPTLDPSLPPRQEFEEGCRRYQDEEYAANQQP' A
#
# COMPACT_ATOMS: atom_id res chain seq x y z
N MET A 1 17.80 -10.55 18.80
CA MET A 1 17.27 -10.75 17.44
C MET A 1 18.43 -11.30 16.64
N ASP A 2 18.29 -12.46 16.01
CA ASP A 2 19.35 -12.97 15.13
C ASP A 2 19.49 -12.00 13.96
N ASP A 3 20.67 -11.42 13.77
CA ASP A 3 20.95 -10.48 12.68
C ASP A 3 20.63 -11.10 11.32
N SER A 4 20.69 -12.44 11.21
CA SER A 4 20.32 -13.18 10.01
C SER A 4 18.81 -13.10 9.71
N GLU A 5 17.97 -13.18 10.75
CA GLU A 5 16.52 -13.15 10.62
C GLU A 5 16.01 -11.73 10.36
N ALA A 6 16.58 -10.73 11.04
CA ALA A 6 16.28 -9.32 10.79
C ALA A 6 16.60 -8.94 9.33
N ARG A 7 17.73 -9.43 8.81
CA ARG A 7 18.13 -9.22 7.42
C ARG A 7 17.17 -9.89 6.43
N ARG A 8 16.75 -11.13 6.71
CA ARG A 8 15.75 -11.84 5.88
C ARG A 8 14.44 -11.07 5.79
N ARG A 9 13.88 -10.63 6.92
CA ARG A 9 12.63 -9.84 6.96
C ARG A 9 12.77 -8.52 6.19
N TYR A 10 13.92 -7.85 6.30
CA TYR A 10 14.20 -6.64 5.52
C TYR A 10 14.21 -6.92 4.01
N ASP A 11 14.94 -7.94 3.57
CA ASP A 11 15.06 -8.25 2.13
C ASP A 11 13.70 -8.67 1.55
N GLU A 12 12.88 -9.43 2.29
CA GLU A 12 11.51 -9.79 1.90
C GLU A 12 10.60 -8.55 1.80
N ALA A 13 10.61 -7.68 2.81
CA ALA A 13 9.79 -6.46 2.79
C ALA A 13 10.19 -5.53 1.63
N ARG A 14 11.49 -5.40 1.36
CA ARG A 14 12.01 -4.60 0.24
C ARG A 14 11.49 -5.11 -1.10
N LEU A 15 11.47 -6.43 -1.32
CA LEU A 15 10.95 -7.02 -2.56
C LEU A 15 9.45 -6.74 -2.73
N VAL A 16 8.66 -6.88 -1.67
CA VAL A 16 7.22 -6.57 -1.69
C VAL A 16 6.96 -5.11 -2.05
N VAL A 17 7.72 -4.18 -1.46
CA VAL A 17 7.60 -2.74 -1.76
C VAL A 17 8.02 -2.42 -3.20
N GLN A 18 9.08 -3.06 -3.70
CA GLN A 18 9.56 -2.87 -5.07
C GLN A 18 8.53 -3.34 -6.10
N GLU A 19 8.03 -4.58 -5.95
CA GLU A 19 6.96 -5.17 -6.79
C GLU A 19 5.78 -4.20 -6.93
N TRP A 20 5.46 -3.51 -5.83
CA TRP A 20 4.38 -2.56 -5.79
C TRP A 20 4.66 -1.22 -6.46
N THR A 21 5.83 -0.68 -6.19
CA THR A 21 6.27 0.62 -6.72
C THR A 21 6.34 0.57 -8.24
N ASP A 22 6.65 -0.60 -8.79
CA ASP A 22 6.75 -0.83 -10.23
C ASP A 22 5.39 -0.95 -10.93
N LYS A 23 4.28 -1.12 -10.20
CA LYS A 23 2.95 -1.22 -10.80
C LYS A 23 2.55 0.07 -11.53
N GLN A 24 1.87 -0.08 -12.66
CA GLN A 24 1.49 1.03 -13.53
C GLN A 24 -0.02 1.05 -13.81
N GLY A 25 -0.55 2.23 -14.14
CA GLY A 25 -1.95 2.41 -14.53
C GLY A 25 -2.93 1.98 -13.42
N HIS A 26 -3.97 1.23 -13.78
CA HIS A 26 -4.97 0.75 -12.83
C HIS A 26 -4.40 -0.15 -11.74
N GLU A 27 -3.26 -0.82 -12.01
CA GLU A 27 -2.55 -1.64 -11.02
C GLU A 27 -1.81 -0.81 -9.97
N ARG A 28 -1.85 0.53 -10.03
CA ARG A 28 -1.36 1.42 -8.97
C ARG A 28 -2.48 2.08 -8.16
N CYS A 29 -3.75 1.89 -8.52
CA CYS A 29 -4.89 2.50 -7.81
C CYS A 29 -4.89 2.19 -6.30
N TRP A 30 -5.14 3.19 -5.45
CA TRP A 30 -4.99 3.19 -3.98
C TRP A 30 -5.54 2.02 -3.15
N TYR A 31 -6.34 1.11 -3.71
CA TYR A 31 -6.94 0.04 -2.95
C TYR A 31 -6.13 -1.23 -2.97
N TYR A 32 -5.32 -1.39 -1.91
CA TYR A 32 -4.47 -2.56 -1.81
C TYR A 32 -4.28 -3.07 -0.39
N PRO A 33 -5.34 -3.67 0.16
CA PRO A 33 -5.25 -4.38 1.43
C PRO A 33 -4.17 -5.48 1.40
N GLU A 34 -3.89 -6.07 0.23
CA GLU A 34 -2.93 -7.16 0.10
C GLU A 34 -1.47 -6.76 0.33
N LEU A 35 -1.07 -5.53 -0.02
CA LEU A 35 0.28 -5.03 0.29
C LEU A 35 0.50 -5.02 1.81
N PHE A 36 -0.42 -4.39 2.54
CA PHE A 36 -0.32 -4.25 3.98
C PHE A 36 -0.44 -5.60 4.70
N LYS A 37 -1.28 -6.53 4.21
CA LYS A 37 -1.34 -7.90 4.75
C LYS A 37 -0.01 -8.64 4.60
N ARG A 38 0.64 -8.56 3.43
CA ARG A 38 1.95 -9.19 3.19
C ARG A 38 3.03 -8.61 4.11
N LEU A 39 3.08 -7.29 4.24
CA LEU A 39 4.03 -6.62 5.13
C LEU A 39 3.75 -6.96 6.60
N ALA A 40 2.49 -6.97 7.03
CA ALA A 40 2.12 -7.37 8.39
C ALA A 40 2.56 -8.80 8.71
N GLY A 41 2.45 -9.73 7.74
CA GLY A 41 2.97 -11.09 7.88
C GLY A 41 4.50 -11.14 8.07
N ILE A 42 5.25 -10.38 7.28
CA ILE A 42 6.73 -10.32 7.37
C ILE A 42 7.20 -9.76 8.72
N PHE A 43 6.49 -8.73 9.21
CA PHE A 43 6.81 -8.07 10.47
C PHE A 43 6.10 -8.68 11.69
N GLU A 44 5.35 -9.77 11.49
CA GLU A 44 4.58 -10.46 12.55
C GLU A 44 3.63 -9.50 13.30
N ILE A 45 3.08 -8.52 12.58
CA ILE A 45 2.14 -7.54 13.13
C ILE A 45 0.74 -8.13 13.10
N THR A 46 0.11 -8.20 14.27
CA THR A 46 -1.31 -8.59 14.40
C THR A 46 -2.15 -7.34 14.59
N PRO A 47 -3.13 -7.06 13.70
CA PRO A 47 -4.08 -5.97 13.90
C PRO A 47 -4.82 -6.12 15.23
N THR A 48 -4.91 -5.03 16.00
CA THR A 48 -5.62 -5.01 17.29
C THR A 48 -7.07 -4.53 17.17
N LEU A 49 -7.45 -4.04 15.99
CA LEU A 49 -8.77 -3.50 15.69
C LEU A 49 -9.39 -4.30 14.56
N ASP A 50 -10.72 -4.44 14.63
CA ASP A 50 -11.49 -5.03 13.54
C ASP A 50 -11.46 -4.13 12.30
N PRO A 51 -11.42 -4.73 11.10
CA PRO A 51 -11.50 -3.97 9.86
C PRO A 51 -12.86 -3.25 9.79
N SER A 52 -12.81 -1.93 9.58
CA SER A 52 -13.98 -1.10 9.32
C SER A 52 -13.90 -0.57 7.90
N LEU A 53 -14.99 -0.73 7.14
CA LEU A 53 -15.10 -0.17 5.79
C LEU A 53 -15.62 1.27 5.90
N PRO A 54 -14.91 2.25 5.31
CA PRO A 54 -15.45 3.61 5.26
C PRO A 54 -16.74 3.63 4.42
N PRO A 55 -17.64 4.59 4.65
CA PRO A 55 -18.77 4.82 3.75
C PRO A 55 -18.29 4.99 2.31
N ARG A 56 -19.08 4.49 1.36
CA ARG A 56 -18.75 4.55 -0.08
C ARG A 56 -18.42 5.97 -0.55
N GLN A 57 -19.15 6.96 -0.07
CA GLN A 57 -18.93 8.37 -0.41
C GLN A 57 -17.54 8.86 0.01
N GLU A 58 -17.07 8.47 1.20
CA GLU A 58 -15.74 8.83 1.70
C GLU A 58 -14.64 8.16 0.86
N PHE A 59 -14.86 6.90 0.49
CA PHE A 59 -13.95 6.17 -0.39
C PHE A 59 -13.81 6.84 -1.77
N GLU A 60 -14.93 7.17 -2.41
CA GLU A 60 -14.96 7.82 -3.73
C GLU A 60 -14.29 9.21 -3.69
N GLU A 61 -14.53 9.99 -2.62
CA GLU A 61 -13.91 11.29 -2.42
C GLU A 61 -12.38 11.19 -2.22
N GLY A 62 -11.91 10.19 -1.47
CA GLY A 62 -10.49 9.90 -1.32
C GLY A 62 -9.81 9.57 -2.65
N CYS A 63 -10.45 8.74 -3.49
CA CYS A 63 -9.94 8.43 -4.83
C CYS A 63 -9.86 9.67 -5.73
N ARG A 64 -10.89 10.52 -5.71
CA ARG A 64 -10.92 11.78 -6.47
C ARG A 64 -9.77 12.70 -6.05
N ARG A 65 -9.63 12.95 -4.75
CA ARG A 65 -8.55 13.80 -4.22
C ARG A 65 -7.16 13.29 -4.59
N TYR A 66 -6.92 11.99 -4.49
CA TYR A 66 -5.64 11.40 -4.89
C TYR A 66 -5.33 11.63 -6.37
N GLN A 67 -6.33 11.46 -7.24
CA GLN A 67 -6.16 11.73 -8.67
C GLN A 67 -5.80 13.18 -8.94
N ASP A 68 -6.50 14.11 -8.28
CA ASP A 68 -6.25 15.55 -8.40
C ASP A 68 -4.84 15.90 -7.90
N GLU A 69 -4.45 15.42 -6.71
CA GLU A 69 -3.17 15.73 -6.08
C GLU A 69 -1.96 15.19 -6.88
N GLU A 70 -2.01 13.93 -7.34
CA GLU A 70 -0.86 13.31 -8.01
C GLU A 70 -0.80 13.57 -9.52
N TYR A 71 -1.95 13.73 -10.18
CA TYR A 71 -2.03 13.73 -11.63
C TYR A 71 -2.52 15.05 -12.22
N ALA A 72 -3.15 15.96 -11.46
CA ALA A 72 -3.58 17.24 -12.04
C ALA A 72 -2.41 18.15 -12.45
N ALA A 73 -1.25 18.05 -11.79
CA ALA A 73 -0.05 18.80 -12.16
C ALA A 73 0.62 18.28 -13.46
N ASN A 74 0.38 17.02 -13.83
CA ASN A 74 0.95 16.36 -15.02
C ASN A 74 -0.02 16.35 -16.22
N GLN A 75 -1.20 16.98 -16.08
CA GLN A 75 -2.14 17.22 -17.17
C GLN A 75 -1.96 18.65 -17.71
N GLN A 76 -0.75 18.98 -18.19
CA GLN A 76 -0.60 20.09 -19.13
C GLN A 76 -0.80 19.56 -20.56
N PRO A 77 -1.51 20.29 -21.44
CA PRO A 77 -1.80 19.87 -22.81
C PRO A 77 -0.54 19.67 -23.66
#